data_AF-A0A951N8J7-F1
#
_entry.id   AF-A0A951N8J7-F1
#
_cell.length_a   1.000
_cell.length_b   1.000
_cell.length_c   1.000
_cell.angle_alpha   90.00
_cell.angle_beta   90.00
_cell.angle_gamma   90.00
#
_symmetry.space_group_name_H-M   'P 1'
#
loop_
_entity.id
_entity.type
_entity.pdbx_description
1 polymer ?
#
loop_
_entity_poly.entity_id
_entity_poly.type
_entity_poly.pdbx_seq_one_letter_code
_entity_poly.pdbx_strand_id
1 'polypeptide(L)'
;MKIGSFALGWFWLLSGLGVAAPVSPSRAYTFDARPLRKLDLNQGRNAAKVWDTLHLLTALQGLANRRTPQFYLFYNHEFGVDTDEFWFRWFKGEDGWLRRTKVDPLSEIDDALHIFRGSFHGLVVYDPRVPATSNVASTASGCDALLPVRFDVSPDSLYIHLTQKLRLPVRLWLVN
;
A
#
# COMPACT_ATOMS: atom_id res chain seq x y z
N MET A 1 -24.34 3.22 38.03
CA MET A 1 -24.09 4.61 37.62
C MET A 1 -24.39 4.69 36.13
N LYS A 2 -25.53 5.30 35.76
CA LYS A 2 -25.95 5.49 34.36
C LYS A 2 -25.11 6.62 33.78
N ILE A 3 -24.32 6.34 32.75
CA ILE A 3 -23.61 7.37 32.00
C ILE A 3 -24.58 7.88 30.92
N GLY A 4 -24.92 9.15 31.04
CA GLY A 4 -25.92 9.84 30.25
C GLY A 4 -25.54 10.01 28.79
N SER A 5 -26.58 10.02 27.98
CA SER A 5 -26.66 10.43 26.58
C SER A 5 -26.03 11.82 26.37
N PHE A 6 -24.82 11.87 25.83
CA PHE A 6 -24.14 13.10 25.38
C PHE A 6 -23.27 12.82 24.16
N ALA A 7 -23.87 12.39 23.05
CA ALA A 7 -23.15 12.30 21.76
C ALA A 7 -24.05 12.36 20.51
N LEU A 8 -25.28 12.88 20.61
CA LEU A 8 -26.24 12.89 19.49
C LEU A 8 -26.39 14.25 18.78
N GLY A 9 -25.62 15.26 19.18
CA GLY A 9 -25.87 16.64 18.73
C GLY A 9 -25.07 17.16 17.53
N TRP A 10 -23.96 16.52 17.14
CA TRP A 10 -22.99 17.16 16.21
C TRP A 10 -22.90 16.52 14.81
N PHE A 11 -23.61 15.42 14.54
CA PHE A 11 -23.50 14.71 13.26
C PHE A 11 -24.43 15.19 12.13
N TRP A 12 -25.32 16.16 12.40
CA TRP A 12 -26.32 16.60 11.43
C TRP A 12 -25.86 17.73 10.48
N LEU A 13 -24.61 18.19 10.56
CA LEU A 13 -24.11 19.32 9.75
C LEU A 13 -23.36 18.91 8.46
N LEU A 14 -23.26 17.61 8.15
CA LEU A 14 -22.61 17.12 6.92
C LEU A 14 -23.50 16.24 6.03
N SER A 15 -24.80 16.14 6.30
CA SER A 15 -25.77 15.38 5.49
C SER A 15 -26.14 16.05 4.15
N GLY A 16 -25.57 17.21 3.81
CA GLY A 16 -25.84 17.94 2.58
C GLY A 16 -24.96 17.55 1.37
N LEU A 17 -23.93 16.74 1.55
CA LEU A 17 -23.16 16.18 0.45
C LEU A 17 -23.49 14.69 0.40
N GLY A 18 -24.24 14.27 -0.63
CA GLY A 18 -24.43 12.86 -0.95
C GLY A 18 -23.09 12.23 -1.31
N VAL A 19 -22.24 11.96 -0.32
CA VAL A 19 -21.10 11.07 -0.47
C VAL A 19 -21.73 9.69 -0.62
N ALA A 20 -21.80 9.22 -1.87
CA ALA A 20 -22.19 7.86 -2.15
C ALA A 20 -21.40 6.94 -1.21
N ALA A 21 -22.08 6.05 -0.50
CA ALA A 21 -21.41 5.06 0.32
C ALA A 21 -20.34 4.36 -0.54
N PRO A 22 -19.09 4.22 -0.03
CA PRO A 22 -18.04 3.59 -0.81
C PRO A 22 -18.53 2.23 -1.28
N VAL A 23 -18.48 2.00 -2.59
CA VAL A 23 -18.92 0.73 -3.19
C VAL A 23 -17.98 -0.36 -2.68
N SER A 24 -18.49 -1.19 -1.78
CA SER A 24 -17.75 -2.33 -1.25
C SER A 24 -17.39 -3.27 -2.40
N PRO A 25 -16.11 -3.65 -2.56
CA PRO A 25 -15.77 -4.61 -3.58
C PRO A 25 -16.28 -5.99 -3.19
N SER A 26 -16.58 -6.83 -4.19
CA SER A 26 -16.93 -8.24 -3.96
C SER A 26 -15.74 -9.03 -3.40
N ARG A 27 -14.52 -8.63 -3.75
CA ARG A 27 -13.26 -9.23 -3.30
C ARG A 27 -12.21 -8.16 -3.02
N ALA A 28 -11.43 -8.36 -1.96
CA ALA A 28 -10.24 -7.60 -1.65
C ALA A 28 -9.10 -8.55 -1.28
N TYR A 29 -7.89 -8.04 -1.35
CA TYR A 29 -6.66 -8.73 -1.02
C TYR A 29 -5.96 -8.02 0.12
N THR A 30 -5.41 -8.77 1.05
CA THR A 30 -4.54 -8.23 2.10
C THR A 30 -3.10 -8.66 1.87
N PHE A 31 -2.13 -7.85 2.24
CA PHE A 31 -0.71 -8.21 2.22
C PHE A 31 -0.11 -8.11 3.61
N ASP A 32 0.52 -9.18 4.08
CA ASP A 32 1.19 -9.17 5.38
C ASP A 32 2.66 -8.74 5.26
N ALA A 33 2.91 -7.44 5.45
CA ALA A 33 4.26 -6.87 5.48
C ALA A 33 4.86 -6.82 6.90
N ARG A 34 4.15 -7.33 7.92
CA ARG A 34 4.62 -7.31 9.32
C ARG A 34 5.94 -8.04 9.57
N PRO A 35 6.35 -9.09 8.82
CA PRO A 35 7.67 -9.68 8.97
C PRO A 35 8.82 -8.68 8.80
N LEU A 36 8.64 -7.63 8.00
CA LEU A 36 9.63 -6.57 7.81
C LEU A 36 9.96 -5.81 9.10
N ARG A 37 9.01 -5.74 10.06
CA ARG A 37 9.22 -5.10 11.37
C ARG A 37 10.29 -5.79 12.22
N LYS A 38 10.59 -7.06 11.94
CA LYS A 38 11.57 -7.84 12.70
C LYS A 38 13.02 -7.58 12.26
N LEU A 39 13.22 -6.82 11.18
CA LEU A 39 14.54 -6.53 10.65
C LEU A 39 15.21 -5.43 11.47
N ASP A 40 16.50 -5.60 11.78
CA ASP A 40 17.31 -4.56 12.42
C ASP A 40 17.61 -3.45 11.41
N LEU A 41 17.01 -2.28 11.62
CA LEU A 41 17.14 -1.12 10.72
C LEU A 41 18.50 -0.42 10.84
N ASN A 42 19.32 -0.74 11.84
CA ASN A 42 20.70 -0.26 11.89
C ASN A 42 21.58 -0.91 10.81
N GLN A 43 21.14 -2.04 10.24
CA GLN A 43 21.76 -2.64 9.08
C GLN A 43 21.22 -1.98 7.81
N GLY A 44 22.09 -1.29 7.07
CA GLY A 44 21.70 -0.54 5.86
C GLY A 44 20.94 -1.39 4.83
N ARG A 45 21.31 -2.67 4.65
CA ARG A 45 20.59 -3.60 3.76
C ARG A 45 19.14 -3.86 4.21
N ASN A 46 18.92 -4.00 5.52
CA ASN A 46 17.60 -4.22 6.07
C ASN A 46 16.74 -2.97 5.93
N ALA A 47 17.27 -1.80 6.26
CA ALA A 47 16.59 -0.52 6.08
C ALA A 47 16.16 -0.32 4.62
N ALA A 48 17.08 -0.57 3.68
CA ALA A 48 16.81 -0.57 2.25
C ALA A 48 15.69 -1.55 1.86
N LYS A 49 15.74 -2.80 2.33
CA LYS A 49 14.71 -3.81 2.04
C LYS A 49 13.32 -3.39 2.54
N VAL A 50 13.23 -2.84 3.76
CA VAL A 50 11.96 -2.33 4.31
C VAL A 50 11.43 -1.18 3.46
N TRP A 51 12.29 -0.20 3.18
CA TRP A 51 11.95 0.96 2.35
C TRP A 51 11.46 0.55 0.95
N ASP A 52 12.26 -0.24 0.23
CA ASP A 52 11.98 -0.66 -1.14
C ASP A 52 10.66 -1.43 -1.23
N THR A 53 10.42 -2.34 -0.28
CA THR A 53 9.21 -3.15 -0.24
C THR A 53 7.98 -2.31 0.05
N LEU A 54 8.03 -1.44 1.07
CA LEU A 54 6.87 -0.62 1.44
C LEU A 54 6.58 0.46 0.42
N HIS A 55 7.59 1.09 -0.17
CA HIS A 55 7.40 2.09 -1.22
C HIS A 55 6.70 1.51 -2.45
N LEU A 56 7.12 0.31 -2.88
CA LEU A 56 6.46 -0.43 -3.96
C LEU A 56 5.02 -0.79 -3.61
N LEU A 57 4.79 -1.44 -2.46
CA LEU A 57 3.48 -1.97 -2.08
C LEU A 57 2.46 -0.86 -1.82
N THR A 58 2.88 0.26 -1.22
CA THR A 58 1.99 1.41 -0.97
C THR A 58 1.59 2.10 -2.27
N ALA A 59 2.52 2.24 -3.24
CA ALA A 59 2.19 2.72 -4.57
C ALA A 59 1.22 1.76 -5.29
N LEU A 60 1.48 0.45 -5.21
CA LEU A 60 0.56 -0.57 -5.76
C LEU A 60 -0.82 -0.50 -5.11
N GLN A 61 -0.90 -0.28 -3.80
CA GLN A 61 -2.15 -0.09 -3.08
C GLN A 61 -2.93 1.12 -3.58
N GLY A 62 -2.26 2.27 -3.76
CA GLY A 62 -2.89 3.46 -4.34
C GLY A 62 -3.45 3.19 -5.74
N LEU A 63 -2.70 2.47 -6.58
CA LEU A 63 -3.11 2.14 -7.95
C LEU A 63 -4.25 1.12 -8.00
N ALA A 64 -4.16 0.02 -7.25
CA ALA A 64 -5.20 -0.99 -7.15
C ALA A 64 -6.51 -0.39 -6.60
N ASN A 65 -6.41 0.58 -5.70
CA ASN A 65 -7.56 1.18 -5.04
C ASN A 65 -8.14 2.41 -5.76
N ARG A 66 -7.65 2.76 -6.95
CA ARG A 66 -8.04 4.00 -7.67
C ARG A 66 -9.53 4.12 -7.95
N ARG A 67 -10.23 2.99 -8.07
CA ARG A 67 -11.67 2.93 -8.37
C ARG A 67 -12.47 2.33 -7.22
N THR A 68 -11.97 1.24 -6.66
CA THR A 68 -12.59 0.53 -5.55
C THR A 68 -11.50 -0.04 -4.63
N PRO A 69 -11.74 -0.15 -3.32
CA PRO A 69 -10.70 -0.45 -2.33
C PRO A 69 -10.44 -1.96 -2.22
N GLN A 70 -9.57 -2.46 -3.09
CA GLN A 70 -9.31 -3.87 -3.32
C GLN A 70 -8.02 -4.40 -2.68
N PHE A 71 -7.11 -3.54 -2.21
CA PHE A 71 -5.82 -3.94 -1.65
C PHE A 71 -5.55 -3.25 -0.31
N TYR A 72 -5.11 -4.00 0.68
CA TYR A 72 -4.83 -3.48 2.03
C TYR A 72 -3.53 -4.08 2.58
N LEU A 73 -2.68 -3.24 3.18
CA LEU A 73 -1.39 -3.65 3.72
C LEU A 73 -1.45 -3.73 5.24
N PHE A 74 -0.80 -4.73 5.82
CA PHE A 74 -0.52 -4.80 7.26
C PHE A 74 0.96 -4.55 7.51
N TYR A 75 1.29 -3.43 8.15
CA TYR A 75 2.65 -3.11 8.56
C TYR A 75 2.70 -2.27 9.85
N ASN A 76 1.87 -1.24 9.97
CA ASN A 76 1.97 -0.26 11.05
C ASN A 76 1.63 -0.85 12.41
N HIS A 77 2.42 -0.46 13.40
CA HIS A 77 2.17 -0.76 14.81
C HIS A 77 2.50 0.48 15.62
N GLU A 78 1.47 1.19 16.02
CA GLU A 78 1.56 2.41 16.82
C GLU A 78 0.70 2.28 18.07
N PHE A 79 1.05 3.02 19.12
CA PHE A 79 0.29 3.07 20.37
C PHE A 79 0.05 1.70 21.04
N GLY A 80 0.95 0.73 20.81
CA GLY A 80 0.87 -0.61 21.40
C GLY A 80 -0.16 -1.54 20.74
N VAL A 81 -0.66 -1.19 19.56
CA VAL A 81 -1.60 -2.02 18.79
C VAL A 81 -1.12 -2.19 17.35
N ASP A 82 -1.51 -3.30 16.71
CA ASP A 82 -1.39 -3.44 15.26
C ASP A 82 -2.47 -2.57 14.61
N THR A 83 -2.09 -1.34 14.27
CA THR A 83 -3.02 -0.28 13.85
C THR A 83 -3.73 -0.65 12.56
N ASP A 84 -3.01 -1.26 11.61
CA ASP A 84 -3.58 -1.67 10.34
C ASP A 84 -4.58 -2.82 10.53
N GLU A 85 -4.27 -3.80 11.37
CA GLU A 85 -5.19 -4.90 11.70
C GLU A 85 -6.44 -4.39 12.43
N PHE A 86 -6.27 -3.47 13.38
CA PHE A 86 -7.38 -2.86 14.11
C PHE A 86 -8.39 -2.22 13.14
N TRP A 87 -7.91 -1.34 12.24
CA TRP A 87 -8.79 -0.65 11.28
C TRP A 87 -9.41 -1.61 10.27
N PHE A 88 -8.65 -2.59 9.79
CA PHE A 88 -9.19 -3.59 8.88
C PHE A 88 -10.32 -4.39 9.52
N ARG A 89 -10.15 -4.80 10.79
CA ARG A 89 -11.20 -5.48 11.56
C ARG A 89 -12.42 -4.59 11.75
N TRP A 90 -12.23 -3.30 12.01
CA TRP A 90 -13.32 -2.32 12.08
C TRP A 90 -14.10 -2.25 10.76
N PHE A 91 -13.41 -2.13 9.61
CA PHE A 91 -14.07 -2.11 8.30
C PHE A 91 -14.78 -3.42 7.95
N LYS A 92 -14.32 -4.55 8.48
CA LYS A 92 -14.90 -5.89 8.29
C LYS A 92 -16.01 -6.25 9.30
N GLY A 93 -16.17 -5.47 10.37
CA GLY A 93 -17.12 -5.73 11.45
C GLY A 93 -18.59 -5.68 11.02
N GLU A 94 -19.50 -5.89 11.97
CA GLU A 94 -20.94 -5.99 11.71
C GLU A 94 -21.54 -4.75 11.04
N ASP A 95 -21.06 -3.55 11.37
CA ASP A 95 -21.46 -2.29 10.73
C ASP A 95 -20.44 -1.79 9.70
N GLY A 96 -19.38 -2.57 9.49
CA GLY A 96 -18.28 -2.24 8.59
C GLY A 96 -18.69 -2.34 7.12
N TRP A 97 -18.27 -1.37 6.32
CA TRP A 97 -18.59 -1.32 4.90
C TRP A 97 -17.90 -2.43 4.07
N LEU A 98 -16.88 -3.11 4.59
CA LEU A 98 -16.28 -4.31 3.98
C LEU A 98 -16.88 -5.63 4.51
N ARG A 99 -17.93 -5.62 5.34
CA ARG A 99 -18.52 -6.83 5.96
C ARG A 99 -18.73 -7.97 4.99
N ARG A 100 -19.29 -7.69 3.81
CA ARG A 100 -19.61 -8.68 2.76
C ARG A 100 -18.48 -8.95 1.76
N THR A 101 -17.37 -8.21 1.83
CA THR A 101 -16.22 -8.39 0.94
C THR A 101 -15.49 -9.69 1.28
N LYS A 102 -15.27 -10.55 0.28
CA LYS A 102 -14.37 -11.70 0.43
C LYS A 102 -12.93 -11.18 0.53
N VAL A 103 -12.15 -11.67 1.48
CA VAL A 103 -10.76 -11.25 1.68
C VAL A 103 -9.85 -12.44 1.42
N ASP A 104 -8.91 -12.29 0.49
CA ASP A 104 -7.89 -13.30 0.17
C ASP A 104 -6.50 -12.77 0.58
N PRO A 105 -5.76 -13.46 1.47
CA PRO A 105 -4.46 -12.99 1.94
C PRO A 105 -3.34 -13.27 0.93
N LEU A 106 -2.34 -12.40 0.89
CA LEU A 106 -1.11 -12.48 0.11
C LEU A 106 0.11 -12.31 1.02
N SER A 107 1.18 -13.02 0.70
CA SER A 107 2.47 -12.91 1.40
C SER A 107 3.65 -12.59 0.47
N GLU A 108 3.48 -12.79 -0.85
CA GLU A 108 4.55 -12.61 -1.83
C GLU A 108 4.28 -11.41 -2.75
N ILE A 109 5.31 -10.60 -2.99
CA ILE A 109 5.23 -9.43 -3.87
C ILE A 109 4.82 -9.85 -5.30
N ASP A 110 5.33 -10.99 -5.77
CA ASP A 110 5.05 -11.52 -7.11
C ASP A 110 3.55 -11.77 -7.30
N ASP A 111 2.87 -12.31 -6.28
CA ASP A 111 1.43 -12.56 -6.32
C ASP A 111 0.63 -11.26 -6.34
N ALA A 112 1.01 -10.28 -5.52
CA ALA A 112 0.37 -8.96 -5.51
C ALA A 112 0.51 -8.25 -6.87
N LEU A 113 1.71 -8.27 -7.46
CA LEU A 113 1.96 -7.70 -8.77
C LEU A 113 1.22 -8.43 -9.89
N HIS A 114 1.08 -9.75 -9.78
CA HIS A 114 0.31 -10.55 -10.72
C HIS A 114 -1.18 -10.20 -10.66
N ILE A 115 -1.77 -10.20 -9.46
CA ILE A 115 -3.19 -9.91 -9.23
C ILE A 115 -3.54 -8.50 -9.74
N PHE A 116 -2.68 -7.51 -9.48
CA PHE A 116 -2.92 -6.13 -9.84
C PHE A 116 -2.18 -5.69 -11.10
N ARG A 117 -1.82 -6.62 -11.99
CA ARG A 117 -1.04 -6.30 -13.19
C ARG A 117 -1.70 -5.23 -14.06
N GLY A 118 -3.03 -5.21 -14.13
CA GLY A 118 -3.80 -4.22 -14.89
C GLY A 118 -3.80 -2.80 -14.30
N SER A 119 -3.26 -2.61 -13.09
CA SER A 119 -3.29 -1.33 -12.37
C SER A 119 -2.07 -0.44 -12.63
N PHE A 120 -1.03 -0.96 -13.31
CA PHE A 120 0.22 -0.23 -13.54
C PHE A 120 0.81 -0.50 -14.94
N HIS A 121 1.59 0.44 -15.47
CA HIS A 121 2.13 0.39 -16.84
C HIS A 121 3.62 0.03 -16.92
N GLY A 122 4.34 0.05 -15.79
CA GLY A 122 5.76 -0.24 -15.72
C GLY A 122 6.40 0.34 -14.47
N LEU A 123 7.71 0.56 -14.53
CA LEU A 123 8.51 1.04 -13.42
C LEU A 123 8.98 2.49 -13.63
N VAL A 124 9.08 3.23 -12.53
CA VAL A 124 9.89 4.44 -12.42
C VAL A 124 11.09 4.14 -11.52
N VAL A 125 12.29 4.20 -12.08
CA VAL A 125 13.54 3.91 -11.38
C VAL A 125 14.12 5.20 -10.83
N TYR A 126 14.43 5.27 -9.54
CA TYR A 126 14.94 6.48 -8.88
C TYR A 126 16.30 6.31 -8.22
N ASP A 127 17.04 7.41 -8.08
CA ASP A 127 18.39 7.43 -7.55
C ASP A 127 18.41 7.44 -6.01
N PRO A 128 18.95 6.41 -5.32
CA PRO A 128 19.08 6.44 -3.87
C PRO A 128 19.99 7.56 -3.35
N ARG A 129 20.91 8.07 -4.18
CA ARG A 129 21.85 9.16 -3.81
C ARG A 129 21.18 10.53 -3.84
N VAL A 130 20.00 10.65 -4.46
CA VAL A 130 19.23 11.89 -4.53
C VAL A 130 17.83 11.61 -3.97
N PRO A 131 17.63 11.71 -2.64
CA PRO A 131 16.38 11.28 -1.98
C PRO A 131 15.11 11.90 -2.56
N ALA A 132 15.18 13.14 -3.08
CA ALA A 132 14.07 13.81 -3.72
C ALA A 132 13.51 13.06 -4.95
N THR A 133 14.33 12.26 -5.64
CA THR A 133 13.86 11.47 -6.79
C THR A 133 12.86 10.38 -6.39
N SER A 134 12.87 9.91 -5.14
CA SER A 134 11.84 8.99 -4.64
C SER A 134 10.45 9.64 -4.57
N ASN A 135 10.38 10.94 -4.27
CA ASN A 135 9.11 11.69 -4.27
C ASN A 135 8.58 11.94 -5.69
N VAL A 136 9.49 12.20 -6.63
CA VAL A 136 9.14 12.29 -8.06
C VAL A 136 8.62 10.94 -8.56
N ALA A 137 9.26 9.83 -8.15
CA ALA A 137 8.79 8.49 -8.44
C ALA A 137 7.38 8.23 -7.88
N SER A 138 7.10 8.60 -6.63
CA SER A 138 5.74 8.53 -6.05
C SER A 138 4.71 9.37 -6.84
N THR A 139 5.12 10.52 -7.34
CA THR A 139 4.26 11.37 -8.19
C THR A 139 3.96 10.69 -9.52
N ALA A 140 4.98 10.15 -10.19
CA ALA A 140 4.84 9.36 -11.40
C ALA A 140 3.97 8.11 -11.17
N SER A 141 3.98 7.52 -9.96
CA SER A 141 3.03 6.47 -9.61
C SER A 141 1.59 6.94 -9.70
N GLY A 142 1.24 8.08 -9.11
CA GLY A 142 -0.13 8.60 -9.18
C GLY A 142 -0.55 9.06 -10.58
N CYS A 143 0.34 9.78 -11.27
CA CYS A 143 0.06 10.39 -12.57
C CYS A 143 0.09 9.37 -13.72
N ASP A 144 1.15 8.57 -13.80
CA ASP A 144 1.47 7.76 -14.97
C ASP A 144 1.24 6.25 -14.75
N ALA A 145 0.77 5.88 -13.55
CA ALA A 145 0.57 4.50 -13.12
C ALA A 145 1.86 3.66 -13.18
N LEU A 146 2.97 4.23 -12.69
CA LEU A 146 4.26 3.55 -12.60
C LEU A 146 4.54 3.07 -11.17
N LEU A 147 5.20 1.92 -11.02
CA LEU A 147 5.64 1.46 -9.70
C LEU A 147 7.04 2.01 -9.38
N PRO A 148 7.25 2.59 -8.19
CA PRO A 148 8.53 3.15 -7.82
C PRO A 148 9.50 2.04 -7.43
N VAL A 149 10.73 2.14 -7.90
CA VAL A 149 11.81 1.21 -7.56
C VAL A 149 13.12 1.96 -7.38
N ARG A 150 13.77 1.73 -6.25
CA ARG A 150 15.10 2.30 -5.96
C ARG A 150 16.12 1.61 -6.85
N PHE A 151 17.00 2.38 -7.49
CA PHE A 151 18.09 1.81 -8.26
C PHE A 151 19.09 1.12 -7.33
N ASP A 152 19.29 -0.18 -7.54
CA ASP A 152 20.22 -1.02 -6.78
C ASP A 152 20.61 -2.21 -7.65
N VAL A 153 21.90 -2.36 -7.96
CA VAL A 153 22.39 -3.45 -8.84
C VAL A 153 22.78 -4.71 -8.06
N SER A 154 22.57 -4.73 -6.75
CA SER A 154 22.81 -5.93 -5.93
C SER A 154 21.93 -7.08 -6.43
N PRO A 155 22.45 -8.32 -6.54
CA PRO A 155 21.72 -9.45 -7.12
C PRO A 155 20.39 -9.77 -6.42
N ASP A 156 20.29 -9.48 -5.12
CA ASP A 156 19.10 -9.70 -4.27
C ASP A 156 18.21 -8.45 -4.15
N SER A 157 18.48 -7.39 -4.91
CA SER A 157 17.69 -6.16 -4.87
C SER A 157 16.32 -6.32 -5.52
N LEU A 158 15.37 -5.51 -5.04
CA LEU A 158 14.06 -5.41 -5.65
C LEU A 158 14.15 -4.93 -7.11
N TYR A 159 15.11 -4.05 -7.43
CA TYR A 159 15.34 -3.57 -8.80
C TYR A 159 15.68 -4.72 -9.77
N ILE A 160 16.66 -5.57 -9.42
CA ILE A 160 17.03 -6.72 -10.25
C ILE A 160 15.86 -7.68 -10.38
N HIS A 161 15.15 -7.95 -9.29
CA HIS A 161 13.99 -8.81 -9.29
C HIS A 161 12.88 -8.31 -10.23
N LEU A 162 12.49 -7.04 -10.14
CA LEU A 162 11.41 -6.47 -10.97
C LEU A 162 11.82 -6.34 -12.45
N THR A 163 13.06 -5.95 -12.73
CA THR A 163 13.53 -5.68 -14.10
C THR A 163 14.01 -6.93 -14.85
N GLN A 164 14.65 -7.88 -14.17
CA GLN A 164 15.26 -9.04 -14.82
C GLN A 164 14.40 -10.30 -14.66
N LYS A 165 13.92 -10.58 -13.44
CA LYS A 165 13.10 -11.77 -13.17
C LYS A 165 11.67 -11.58 -13.71
N LEU A 166 11.00 -10.50 -13.30
CA LEU A 166 9.63 -10.19 -13.75
C LEU A 166 9.55 -9.44 -15.07
N ARG A 167 10.70 -8.91 -15.55
CA ARG A 167 10.81 -8.21 -16.85
C ARG A 167 9.80 -7.07 -17.00
N LEU A 168 9.52 -6.35 -15.92
CA LEU A 168 8.66 -5.17 -15.98
C LEU A 168 9.39 -4.04 -16.73
N PRO A 169 8.71 -3.36 -17.68
CA PRO A 169 9.37 -2.33 -18.46
C PRO A 169 9.65 -1.10 -17.59
N VAL A 170 10.88 -0.58 -17.67
CA VAL A 170 11.21 0.73 -17.14
C VAL A 170 10.67 1.79 -18.10
N ARG A 171 9.81 2.67 -17.59
CA ARG A 171 9.14 3.73 -18.37
C ARG A 171 9.65 5.12 -18.04
N LEU A 172 10.22 5.29 -16.85
CA LEU A 172 10.83 6.53 -16.42
C LEU A 172 12.13 6.21 -15.66
N TRP A 173 13.19 6.94 -15.98
CA TRP A 173 14.52 6.77 -15.41
C TRP A 173 14.96 8.09 -14.77
N LEU A 174 15.20 8.08 -13.46
CA LEU A 174 15.57 9.25 -12.66
C LEU A 174 16.97 9.10 -12.02
N VAL A 175 17.80 8.19 -12.55
CA VAL A 175 19.18 7.97 -12.08
C VAL A 175 20.14 8.80 -12.93
N ASN A 176 20.97 9.60 -12.26
CA ASN A 176 22.01 10.42 -12.88
C ASN A 176 23.35 9.69 -13.04
#